data_AF-A0A2T2N5I8-F1
#
_entry.id   AF-A0A2T2N5I8-F1
#
_cell.length_a   1.000
_cell.length_b   1.000
_cell.length_c   1.000
_cell.angle_alpha   90.00
_cell.angle_beta   90.00
_cell.angle_gamma   90.00
#
_symmetry.space_group_name_H-M   'P 1'
#
loop_
_entity.id
_entity.type
_entity.pdbx_description
1 polymer ?
#
loop_
_entity_poly.entity_id
_entity_poly.type
_entity_poly.pdbx_seq_one_letter_code
_entity_poly.pdbx_strand_id
1 'polypeptide(L)'
;MSLAQATKGDVPYQVRSLYRSLLRQSGQFSAYNFREYARRRTRDSFRDNRGEADERKVQELMQKGLKELQMLKRQTVISQFYQLDRLVVEGGKTGKQTGDEGGIARQKDTGWD
;
A
#
# COMPACT_ATOMS: atom_id res chain seq x y z
N MET A 1 -12.90 15.82 -13.07
CA MET A 1 -14.04 14.91 -13.35
C MET A 1 -14.95 14.94 -12.13
N SER A 2 -16.03 15.71 -12.20
CA SER A 2 -17.03 15.83 -11.13
C SER A 2 -17.81 14.51 -11.01
N LEU A 3 -17.97 13.99 -9.80
CA LEU A 3 -18.73 12.77 -9.49
C LEU A 3 -20.25 12.94 -9.62
N ALA A 4 -20.73 14.09 -10.10
CA ALA A 4 -22.15 14.43 -10.11
C ALA A 4 -23.02 13.64 -11.10
N GLN A 5 -22.42 12.89 -12.04
CA GLN A 5 -23.16 12.10 -13.04
C GLN A 5 -22.45 10.77 -13.31
N ALA A 6 -22.48 9.87 -12.33
CA ALA A 6 -22.20 8.46 -12.56
C ALA A 6 -23.54 7.75 -12.72
N THR A 7 -23.79 7.14 -13.87
CA THR A 7 -24.96 6.27 -14.03
C THR A 7 -24.76 5.02 -13.15
N LYS A 8 -25.82 4.34 -12.70
CA LYS A 8 -25.70 3.14 -11.84
C LYS A 8 -24.75 2.06 -12.40
N GLY A 9 -24.58 2.00 -13.72
CA GLY A 9 -23.63 1.12 -14.40
C GLY A 9 -22.15 1.49 -14.18
N ASP A 10 -21.85 2.75 -13.86
CA ASP A 10 -20.48 3.24 -13.65
C ASP A 10 -19.97 2.94 -12.25
N VAL A 11 -20.85 2.82 -11.25
CA VAL A 11 -20.46 2.68 -9.84
C VAL A 11 -19.60 1.43 -9.60
N PRO A 12 -19.95 0.22 -10.05
CA PRO A 12 -19.10 -0.96 -9.88
C PRO A 12 -17.73 -0.83 -10.54
N TYR A 13 -17.67 -0.16 -11.70
CA TYR A 13 -16.41 0.10 -12.40
C TYR A 13 -15.54 1.07 -11.60
N GLN A 14 -16.12 2.17 -11.10
CA GLN A 14 -15.42 3.15 -10.27
C GLN A 14 -14.88 2.53 -8.97
N VAL A 15 -15.68 1.70 -8.29
CA VAL A 15 -15.26 0.97 -7.08
C VAL A 15 -14.04 0.08 -7.38
N ARG A 16 -14.08 -0.71 -8.47
CA ARG A 16 -12.95 -1.56 -8.87
C ARG A 16 -11.72 -0.75 -9.28
N SER A 17 -11.93 0.38 -9.95
CA SER A 17 -10.84 1.29 -10.34
C SER A 17 -10.17 1.91 -9.11
N LEU A 18 -10.96 2.34 -8.13
CA LEU A 18 -10.48 2.87 -6.87
C LEU A 18 -9.69 1.82 -6.09
N TYR A 19 -10.23 0.61 -5.95
CA TYR A 19 -9.55 -0.52 -5.30
C TYR A 19 -8.18 -0.81 -5.91
N ARG A 20 -8.11 -0.93 -7.24
CA ARG A 20 -6.84 -1.16 -7.96
C ARG A 20 -5.86 0.00 -7.76
N SER A 21 -6.36 1.24 -7.72
CA SER A 21 -5.53 2.42 -7.52
C SER A 21 -4.94 2.48 -6.11
N LEU A 22 -5.74 2.16 -5.08
CA LEU A 22 -5.27 2.05 -3.70
C LEU A 22 -4.23 0.94 -3.53
N LEU A 23 -4.45 -0.25 -4.12
CA LEU A 23 -3.49 -1.35 -4.07
C LEU A 23 -2.17 -1.01 -4.78
N ARG A 24 -2.25 -0.40 -5.97
CA ARG A 24 -1.07 0.05 -6.70
C ARG A 24 -0.28 1.06 -5.88
N GLN A 25 -0.95 2.05 -5.29
CA GLN A 25 -0.31 3.07 -4.47
C GLN A 25 0.32 2.48 -3.21
N SER A 26 -0.40 1.59 -2.52
CA SER A 26 0.10 0.89 -1.33
C SER A 26 1.38 0.12 -1.61
N GLY A 27 1.51 -0.45 -2.81
CA GLY A 27 2.72 -1.13 -3.27
C GLY A 27 3.96 -0.24 -3.45
N GLN A 28 3.79 1.09 -3.52
CA GLN A 28 4.88 2.04 -3.78
C GLN A 28 5.58 2.54 -2.51
N PHE A 29 5.11 2.13 -1.32
CA PHE A 29 5.85 2.40 -0.07
C PHE A 29 7.20 1.69 -0.08
N SER A 30 8.25 2.42 0.28
CA SER A 30 9.60 1.86 0.45
C SER A 30 9.64 0.91 1.65
N ALA A 31 9.12 1.35 2.79
CA ALA A 31 9.07 0.59 4.03
C ALA A 31 8.05 -0.57 3.95
N TYR A 32 8.49 -1.80 4.27
CA TYR A 32 7.66 -3.00 4.20
C TYR A 32 6.42 -2.96 5.08
N ASN A 33 6.57 -2.54 6.33
CA ASN A 33 5.47 -2.45 7.29
C ASN A 33 4.33 -1.57 6.75
N PHE A 34 4.64 -0.40 6.16
CA PHE A 34 3.63 0.48 5.58
C PHE A 34 3.04 -0.07 4.29
N ARG A 35 3.86 -0.68 3.43
CA ARG A 35 3.40 -1.35 2.21
C ARG A 35 2.38 -2.46 2.52
N GLU A 36 2.71 -3.34 3.44
CA GLU A 36 1.85 -4.47 3.80
C GLU A 36 0.64 -4.03 4.62
N TYR A 37 0.79 -3.07 5.53
CA TYR A 37 -0.34 -2.49 6.25
C TYR A 37 -1.35 -1.84 5.30
N ALA A 38 -0.89 -0.97 4.39
CA ALA A 38 -1.77 -0.28 3.46
C ALA A 38 -2.48 -1.26 2.51
N ARG A 39 -1.76 -2.29 2.03
CA ARG A 39 -2.36 -3.38 1.23
C ARG A 39 -3.43 -4.13 2.01
N ARG A 40 -3.12 -4.59 3.23
CA ARG A 40 -4.07 -5.32 4.08
C ARG A 40 -5.29 -4.47 4.40
N ARG A 41 -5.09 -3.24 4.88
CA ARG A 41 -6.17 -2.31 5.21
C ARG A 41 -7.08 -2.02 4.02
N THR A 42 -6.52 -1.86 2.82
CA THR A 42 -7.30 -1.70 1.60
C THR A 42 -8.15 -2.94 1.31
N ARG A 43 -7.57 -4.14 1.41
CA ARG A 43 -8.30 -5.41 1.16
C ARG A 43 -9.42 -5.63 2.16
N ASP A 44 -9.14 -5.44 3.45
CA ASP A 44 -10.09 -5.66 4.53
C ASP A 44 -11.26 -4.67 4.40
N SER A 45 -10.97 -3.37 4.23
CA SER A 45 -12.01 -2.34 4.07
C SER A 45 -12.97 -2.63 2.91
N PHE A 46 -12.47 -3.08 1.76
CA PHE A 46 -13.33 -3.44 0.62
C PHE A 46 -14.07 -4.77 0.83
N ARG A 47 -13.49 -5.71 1.57
CA ARG A 47 -14.13 -6.99 1.89
C ARG A 47 -15.27 -6.79 2.89
N ASP A 48 -15.05 -5.98 3.92
CA ASP A 48 -16.03 -5.67 4.97
C ASP A 48 -17.26 -4.96 4.39
N ASN A 49 -17.07 -4.13 3.37
CA ASN A 49 -18.15 -3.36 2.72
C ASN A 49 -18.66 -3.98 1.40
N ARG A 50 -18.28 -5.23 1.08
CA ARG A 50 -18.64 -5.88 -0.21
C ARG A 50 -20.15 -6.01 -0.43
N GLY A 51 -20.90 -6.19 0.65
CA GLY A 51 -22.35 -6.41 0.61
C GLY A 51 -23.19 -5.15 0.82
N GLU A 52 -22.57 -3.97 0.88
CA GLU A 52 -23.31 -2.72 1.11
C GLU A 52 -24.17 -2.40 -0.11
N ALA A 53 -25.47 -2.24 0.11
CA ALA A 53 -26.47 -1.99 -0.93
C ALA A 53 -27.07 -0.59 -0.84
N ASP A 54 -26.87 0.11 0.28
CA ASP A 54 -27.32 1.50 0.44
C ASP A 54 -26.47 2.43 -0.42
N GLU A 55 -27.10 3.03 -1.43
CA GLU A 55 -26.47 3.92 -2.38
C GLU A 55 -25.78 5.12 -1.71
N ARG A 56 -26.35 5.65 -0.61
CA ARG A 56 -25.75 6.77 0.14
C ARG A 56 -24.46 6.34 0.82
N LYS A 57 -24.47 5.19 1.51
CA LYS A 57 -23.27 4.64 2.16
C LYS A 57 -22.19 4.29 1.15
N VAL A 58 -22.55 3.71 0.00
CA VAL A 58 -21.60 3.43 -1.08
C VAL A 58 -20.92 4.72 -1.56
N GLN A 59 -21.68 5.81 -1.74
CA GLN A 59 -21.11 7.10 -2.10
C GLN A 59 -20.17 7.65 -1.02
N GLU A 60 -20.56 7.57 0.26
CA GLU A 60 -19.71 7.98 1.38
C GLU A 60 -18.39 7.19 1.43
N LEU A 61 -18.46 5.87 1.28
CA LEU A 61 -17.30 4.98 1.24
C LEU A 61 -16.40 5.29 0.03
N MET A 62 -16.98 5.58 -1.12
CA MET A 62 -16.23 6.02 -2.31
C MET A 62 -15.49 7.33 -2.08
N GLN A 63 -16.15 8.33 -1.47
CA GLN A 63 -15.51 9.60 -1.13
C GLN A 63 -14.39 9.41 -0.11
N LYS A 64 -14.60 8.56 0.89
CA LYS A 64 -13.57 8.19 1.86
C LYS A 64 -12.37 7.54 1.17
N GLY A 65 -12.60 6.55 0.31
CA GLY A 65 -11.52 5.88 -0.42
C GLY A 65 -10.74 6.81 -1.35
N LEU A 66 -11.39 7.80 -1.97
CA LEU A 66 -10.71 8.82 -2.76
C LEU A 66 -9.80 9.72 -1.90
N LYS A 67 -10.26 10.11 -0.72
CA LYS A 67 -9.43 10.86 0.26
C LYS A 67 -8.25 10.02 0.74
N GLU A 68 -8.48 8.74 1.04
CA GLU A 68 -7.42 7.79 1.41
C GLU A 68 -6.40 7.61 0.27
N LEU A 69 -6.83 7.55 -0.99
CA LEU A 69 -5.93 7.48 -2.14
C LEU A 69 -5.03 8.71 -2.24
N GLN A 70 -5.58 9.91 -2.02
CA GLN A 70 -4.79 11.15 -1.99
C GLN A 70 -3.79 11.17 -0.83
N MET A 71 -4.16 10.63 0.34
CA MET A 71 -3.25 10.47 1.46
C MET A 71 -2.13 9.48 1.14
N LEU A 72 -2.46 8.31 0.62
CA LEU A 72 -1.47 7.29 0.25
C LEU A 72 -0.46 7.85 -0.77
N LYS A 73 -0.92 8.58 -1.79
CA LYS A 73 -0.03 9.23 -2.77
C LYS A 73 0.99 10.15 -2.12
N ARG A 74 0.56 10.99 -1.17
CA ARG A 74 1.46 11.89 -0.43
C ARG A 74 2.44 11.11 0.43
N GLN A 75 1.94 10.14 1.18
CA GLN A 75 2.74 9.35 2.11
C GLN A 75 3.77 8.48 1.39
N THR A 76 3.46 7.91 0.23
CA THR A 76 4.44 7.15 -0.55
C THR A 76 5.56 8.03 -1.08
N VAL A 77 5.24 9.26 -1.50
CA VAL A 77 6.26 10.21 -1.97
C VAL A 77 7.19 10.59 -0.81
N ILE A 78 6.64 10.89 0.37
CA ILE A 78 7.43 11.15 1.59
C ILE A 78 8.30 9.94 1.95
N SER A 79 7.73 8.74 1.91
CA SER A 79 8.43 7.48 2.17
C SER A 79 9.61 7.25 1.23
N GLN A 80 9.57 7.77 0.01
CA GLN A 80 10.66 7.68 -0.96
C GLN A 80 11.81 8.66 -0.66
N PHE A 81 11.54 9.79 0.02
CA PHE A 81 12.58 10.72 0.48
C PHE A 81 13.30 10.21 1.73
N TYR A 82 12.58 9.50 2.60
CA TYR A 82 13.12 8.96 3.85
C TYR A 82 13.16 7.43 3.81
N GLN A 83 13.91 6.89 2.84
CA GLN A 83 14.10 5.43 2.75
C GLN A 83 15.01 4.98 3.90
N LEU A 84 14.51 4.02 4.68
CA LEU A 84 15.28 3.32 5.69
C LEU A 84 15.82 2.03 5.10
N ASP A 85 16.84 1.47 5.74
CA ASP A 85 17.37 0.16 5.39
C ASP A 85 16.27 -0.92 5.44
N ARG A 86 16.36 -1.88 4.51
CA ARG A 86 15.37 -2.95 4.43
C ARG A 86 15.38 -3.79 5.69
N LEU A 87 14.18 -4.18 6.15
CA LEU A 87 14.06 -5.05 7.31
C LEU A 87 14.55 -6.47 7.00
N VAL A 88 14.97 -7.20 8.03
CA VAL A 88 15.43 -8.61 7.94
C VAL A 88 14.38 -9.51 7.26
N VAL A 89 13.10 -9.22 7.50
CA VAL A 89 11.95 -9.96 6.93
C VAL A 89 11.73 -9.74 5.44
N GLU A 90 12.38 -8.75 4.83
CA GLU A 90 12.23 -8.44 3.41
C GLU A 90 13.09 -9.33 2.49
N GLY A 91 13.83 -10.29 3.07
CA GLY A 91 14.56 -11.32 2.33
C GLY A 91 15.69 -10.80 1.44
N GLY A 92 16.13 -9.55 1.64
CA GLY A 92 17.23 -8.96 0.90
C GLY A 92 18.59 -9.54 1.30
N LYS A 93 19.41 -9.96 0.33
CA LYS A 93 20.84 -10.26 0.54
C LYS A 93 21.66 -8.97 0.73
N THR A 94 21.35 -8.09 1.68
CA THR A 94 22.13 -6.85 1.91
C THR A 94 21.97 -6.33 3.34
N GLY A 95 22.69 -6.88 4.32
CA GLY A 95 23.87 -6.20 4.86
C GLY A 95 25.02 -6.08 3.87
N LYS A 96 24.91 -5.20 2.88
CA LYS A 96 26.01 -4.89 1.95
C LYS A 96 26.40 -3.43 2.10
N GLN A 97 27.60 -3.24 2.63
CA GLN A 97 28.41 -2.05 2.51
C GLN A 97 28.51 -1.68 1.01
N THR A 98 28.02 -0.51 0.63
CA THR A 98 28.34 0.09 -0.67
C THR A 98 29.70 0.76 -0.54
N GLY A 99 30.76 0.00 -0.83
CA GLY A 99 32.15 0.46 -0.89
C GLY A 99 32.96 -0.53 -1.72
N ASP A 100 33.90 -0.02 -2.50
CA ASP A 100 34.87 -0.85 -3.22
C ASP A 100 35.79 -1.53 -2.19
N GLU A 101 35.96 -2.84 -2.39
CA GLU A 101 36.81 -3.80 -1.66
C GLU A 101 36.23 -4.51 -0.42
N GLY A 102 36.16 -5.85 -0.54
CA GLY A 102 36.53 -6.76 0.55
C GLY A 102 35.44 -7.31 1.47
N GLY A 103 34.72 -8.34 1.01
CA GLY A 103 34.20 -9.41 1.88
C GLY A 103 32.85 -9.16 2.56
N ILE A 104 31.77 -9.58 1.91
CA ILE A 104 30.46 -9.76 2.57
C ILE A 104 30.57 -10.99 3.48
N ALA A 105 31.03 -10.79 4.72
CA ALA A 105 30.98 -11.81 5.75
C ALA A 105 29.50 -12.00 6.15
N ARG A 106 28.92 -13.14 5.77
CA ARG A 106 27.64 -13.59 6.33
C ARG A 106 27.92 -14.09 7.74
N GLN A 107 27.81 -13.21 8.73
CA GLN A 107 27.76 -13.66 10.10
C GLN A 107 26.40 -14.32 10.32
N LYS A 108 26.38 -15.65 10.18
CA LYS A 108 25.27 -16.48 10.62
C LYS A 108 25.46 -16.56 12.13
N ASP A 109 24.82 -15.68 12.90
CA ASP A 109 24.67 -15.89 14.34
C ASP A 109 23.71 -17.07 14.52
N THR A 110 24.23 -18.27 14.30
CA THR A 110 23.66 -19.46 14.89
C THR A 110 23.90 -19.31 16.39
N GLY A 111 22.85 -18.91 17.10
CA GLY A 111 22.81 -19.09 18.55
C GLY A 111 23.16 -20.54 18.87
N TRP A 112 23.95 -20.73 19.92
CA TRP A 112 24.25 -22.05 20.45
C TRP A 112 22.96 -22.69 20.98
N ASP A 113 22.85 -24.02 20.83
CA ASP A 113 21.70 -24.89 21.16
C ASP A 113 20.78 -24.43 22.31
#